data_AF-A0A0M2U7M6-F1
#
_entry.id   AF-A0A0M2U7M6-F1
#
_cell.length_a   1.000
_cell.length_b   1.000
_cell.length_c   1.000
_cell.angle_alpha   90.00
_cell.angle_beta   90.00
_cell.angle_gamma   90.00
#
_symmetry.space_group_name_H-M   'P 1'
#
loop_
_entity.id
_entity.type
_entity.pdbx_description
1 polymer ?
#
loop_
_entity_poly.entity_id
_entity_poly.type
_entity_poly.pdbx_seq_one_letter_code
_entity_poly.pdbx_strand_id
1 'polypeptide(L)'
;MWLKDLRKRVAYLQGLMEGMQLGDTKEGRVLTEVVGVLNDVADTLVELGDNQADLESYVESIDEDLNDLEDEILEGTDETEEYVEVECPECHDTVCFDADILEDDDVIEVTCPNCDTVVFVNDQDFELVEEPDTLVAAPDDDL
;
A
#
# COMPACT_ATOMS: atom_id res chain seq x y z
N MET A 1 23.03 -9.02 16.21
CA MET A 1 24.31 -9.75 16.46
C MET A 1 25.48 -9.11 15.72
N TRP A 2 25.36 -8.80 14.42
CA TRP A 2 26.41 -8.20 13.58
C TRP A 2 26.96 -6.83 14.08
N LEU A 3 26.11 -5.94 14.61
CA LEU A 3 26.55 -4.64 15.17
C LEU A 3 27.46 -4.77 16.40
N LYS A 4 27.18 -5.76 17.27
CA LYS A 4 28.03 -6.04 18.44
C LYS A 4 29.43 -6.49 18.01
N ASP A 5 29.54 -7.13 16.84
CA ASP A 5 30.83 -7.52 16.29
C ASP A 5 31.55 -6.36 15.59
N LEU A 6 30.82 -5.38 15.03
CA LEU A 6 31.41 -4.14 14.53
C LEU A 6 32.10 -3.36 15.66
N ARG A 7 31.41 -3.16 16.79
CA ARG A 7 31.96 -2.45 17.95
C ARG A 7 33.22 -3.13 18.53
N LYS A 8 33.21 -4.47 18.61
CA LYS A 8 34.40 -5.25 19.02
C LYS A 8 35.57 -5.09 18.05
N ARG A 9 35.29 -5.03 16.74
CA ARG A 9 36.32 -4.84 15.72
C ARG A 9 36.93 -3.44 15.77
N VAL A 10 36.12 -2.41 16.02
CA VAL A 10 36.60 -1.03 16.21
C VAL A 10 37.47 -0.94 17.48
N ALA A 11 37.02 -1.52 18.59
CA ALA A 11 37.81 -1.57 19.83
C ALA A 11 39.13 -2.34 19.66
N TYR A 12 39.14 -3.43 18.87
CA TYR A 12 40.35 -4.16 18.53
C TYR A 12 41.34 -3.29 17.72
N LEU A 13 40.85 -2.50 16.76
CA LEU A 13 41.69 -1.57 15.99
C LEU A 13 42.29 -0.47 16.89
N GLN A 14 41.51 0.08 17.83
CA GLN A 14 42.01 1.04 18.82
C GLN A 14 43.17 0.44 19.64
N GLY A 15 42.97 -0.77 20.20
CA GLY A 15 44.01 -1.44 20.98
C GLY A 15 45.26 -1.80 20.17
N LEU A 16 45.10 -2.19 18.90
CA LEU A 16 46.22 -2.44 18.00
C LEU A 16 47.03 -1.16 17.74
N MET A 17 46.35 -0.05 17.52
CA MET A 17 46.99 1.25 17.28
C MET A 17 47.77 1.77 18.49
N GLU A 18 47.20 1.60 19.69
CA GLU A 18 47.89 1.90 20.96
C GLU A 18 49.15 1.04 21.13
N GLY A 19 49.04 -0.27 20.86
CA GLY A 19 50.17 -1.20 20.96
C GLY A 19 51.31 -0.94 19.96
N MET A 20 50.99 -0.36 18.80
CA MET A 20 51.99 0.01 17.78
C MET A 20 52.61 1.40 18.00
N GLN A 21 52.18 2.14 19.04
CA GLN A 21 52.68 3.49 19.35
C GLN A 21 52.58 4.47 18.16
N LEU A 22 51.55 4.31 17.32
CA LEU A 22 51.42 5.10 16.09
C LEU A 22 51.08 6.57 16.33
N GLY A 23 50.63 6.93 17.53
CA GLY A 23 50.11 8.26 17.89
C GLY A 23 51.06 9.44 17.65
N ASP A 24 52.38 9.19 17.58
CA ASP A 24 53.38 10.23 17.36
C ASP A 24 53.65 10.54 15.88
N THR A 25 53.12 9.74 14.95
CA THR A 25 53.26 9.98 13.50
C THR A 25 52.08 10.77 12.95
N LYS A 26 52.28 11.49 11.84
CA LYS A 26 51.19 12.25 11.19
C LYS A 26 50.11 11.30 10.69
N GLU A 27 50.54 10.15 10.16
CA GLU A 27 49.71 9.07 9.66
C GLU A 27 48.92 8.41 10.79
N GLY A 28 49.55 8.17 11.95
CA GLY A 28 48.87 7.59 13.11
C GLY A 28 47.81 8.49 13.72
N ARG A 29 48.04 9.81 13.75
CA ARG A 29 46.99 10.77 14.16
C ARG A 29 45.76 10.70 13.25
N VAL A 30 45.96 10.65 11.93
CA VAL A 30 44.83 10.49 10.98
C VAL A 30 44.09 9.18 11.22
N LEU A 31 44.81 8.08 11.40
CA LEU A 31 44.20 6.78 11.68
C LEU A 31 43.41 6.79 12.99
N THR A 32 43.87 7.51 14.03
CA THR A 32 43.17 7.60 15.31
C THR A 32 41.83 8.31 15.13
N GLU A 33 41.81 9.42 14.39
CA GLU A 33 40.57 10.14 14.08
C GLU A 33 39.63 9.28 13.23
N VAL A 34 40.14 8.54 12.23
CA VAL A 34 39.33 7.63 11.42
C VAL A 34 38.68 6.55 12.27
N VAL A 35 39.44 5.93 13.18
CA VAL A 35 38.92 4.91 14.08
C VAL A 35 37.92 5.50 15.08
N GLY A 36 38.12 6.75 15.51
CA GLY A 36 37.14 7.50 16.31
C GLY A 36 35.80 7.65 15.58
N VAL A 37 35.83 8.14 14.33
CA VAL A 37 34.62 8.25 13.50
C VAL A 37 33.95 6.88 13.30
N LEU A 38 34.72 5.82 13.09
CA LEU A 38 34.17 4.46 12.99
C LEU A 38 33.49 3.99 14.28
N ASN A 39 33.99 4.43 15.45
CA ASN A 39 33.33 4.14 16.72
C ASN A 39 32.01 4.90 16.83
N ASP A 40 32.00 6.19 16.50
CA ASP A 40 30.78 7.01 16.55
C ASP A 40 29.71 6.49 15.59
N VAL A 41 30.13 6.04 14.39
CA VAL A 41 29.24 5.35 13.44
C VAL A 41 28.71 4.04 14.02
N ALA A 42 29.56 3.24 14.66
CA ALA A 42 29.12 2.00 15.28
C ALA A 42 28.11 2.24 16.41
N ASP A 43 28.31 3.28 17.22
CA ASP A 43 27.39 3.66 18.30
C ASP A 43 26.07 4.19 17.74
N THR A 44 26.11 5.07 16.74
CA THR A 44 24.91 5.58 16.05
C THR A 44 24.08 4.47 15.40
N LEU A 45 24.75 3.47 14.81
CA LEU A 45 24.06 2.31 14.23
C LEU A 45 23.35 1.47 15.29
N VAL A 46 23.91 1.36 16.50
CA VAL A 46 23.25 0.64 17.61
C VAL A 46 21.99 1.37 18.01
N GLU A 47 22.07 2.69 18.23
CA GLU A 47 20.90 3.51 18.55
C GLU A 47 19.82 3.44 17.47
N LEU A 48 20.21 3.45 16.20
CA LEU A 48 19.29 3.28 15.08
C LEU A 48 18.61 1.91 15.09
N GLY A 49 19.37 0.85 15.40
CA GLY A 49 18.84 -0.50 15.50
C GLY A 49 17.82 -0.65 16.64
N ASP A 50 18.08 0.00 17.77
CA ASP A 50 17.15 0.00 18.91
C ASP A 50 15.85 0.77 18.55
N ASN A 51 15.97 1.96 17.95
CA ASN A 51 14.80 2.71 17.47
C ASN A 51 13.98 1.95 16.41
N GLN A 52 14.64 1.16 15.55
CA GLN A 52 13.96 0.33 14.56
C GLN A 52 13.17 -0.79 15.24
N ALA A 53 13.73 -1.43 16.27
CA ALA A 53 13.03 -2.47 17.03
C ALA A 53 11.80 -1.89 17.75
N ASP A 54 11.90 -0.67 18.29
CA ASP A 54 10.75 0.03 18.88
C ASP A 54 9.66 0.31 17.83
N LEU A 55 10.05 0.76 16.63
CA LEU A 55 9.12 0.96 15.51
C LEU A 55 8.46 -0.34 15.04
N GLU A 56 9.20 -1.45 14.99
CA GLU A 56 8.65 -2.77 14.67
C GLU A 56 7.56 -3.15 15.67
N SER A 57 7.82 -2.97 16.98
CA SER A 57 6.81 -3.20 18.01
C SER A 57 5.59 -2.28 17.88
N TYR A 58 5.77 -1.01 17.51
CA TYR A 58 4.64 -0.11 17.25
C TYR A 58 3.81 -0.58 16.05
N VAL A 59 4.45 -1.02 14.97
CA VAL A 59 3.75 -1.53 13.79
C VAL A 59 3.01 -2.83 14.12
N GLU A 60 3.61 -3.73 14.88
CA GLU A 60 2.95 -4.95 15.37
C GLU A 60 1.70 -4.61 16.19
N SER A 61 1.76 -3.60 17.08
CA SER A 61 0.58 -3.18 17.84
C SER A 61 -0.54 -2.63 16.97
N ILE A 62 -0.21 -1.91 15.89
CA ILE A 62 -1.21 -1.42 14.94
C ILE A 62 -1.84 -2.59 14.17
N ASP A 63 -1.05 -3.58 13.77
CA ASP A 63 -1.54 -4.77 13.08
C ASP A 63 -2.50 -5.58 13.97
N GLU A 64 -2.15 -5.75 15.25
CA GLU A 64 -3.02 -6.39 16.25
C GLU A 64 -4.34 -5.61 16.44
N ASP A 65 -4.28 -4.29 16.64
CA ASP A 65 -5.46 -3.44 16.77
C ASP A 65 -6.37 -3.48 15.52
N LEU A 66 -5.76 -3.54 14.32
CA LEU A 66 -6.52 -3.65 13.07
C LEU A 66 -7.15 -5.02 12.90
N ASN A 67 -6.47 -6.09 13.31
CA ASN A 67 -7.02 -7.44 13.28
C ASN A 67 -8.22 -7.56 14.24
N ASP A 68 -8.12 -6.99 15.44
CA ASP A 68 -9.24 -6.95 16.39
C ASP A 68 -10.45 -6.19 15.82
N LEU A 69 -10.21 -5.08 15.10
CA LEU A 69 -11.27 -4.33 14.41
C LEU A 69 -11.87 -5.13 13.24
N GLU A 70 -11.04 -5.83 12.48
CA GLU A 70 -11.48 -6.72 11.40
C GLU A 70 -12.40 -7.82 11.94
N ASP A 71 -12.02 -8.45 13.05
CA ASP A 71 -12.84 -9.44 13.73
C ASP A 71 -14.15 -8.82 14.25
N GLU A 72 -14.14 -7.62 14.87
CA GLU A 72 -15.37 -6.96 15.35
C GLU A 72 -16.34 -6.60 14.21
N ILE A 73 -15.82 -6.13 13.08
CA ILE A 73 -16.64 -5.74 11.92
C ILE A 73 -17.14 -6.99 11.19
N LEU A 74 -16.26 -7.96 10.88
CA LEU A 74 -16.60 -9.13 10.07
C LEU A 74 -17.36 -10.21 10.84
N GLU A 75 -17.11 -10.44 12.14
CA GLU A 75 -17.90 -11.40 12.94
C GLU A 75 -19.32 -10.90 13.25
N GLY A 76 -19.57 -9.59 13.12
CA GLY A 76 -20.89 -8.97 13.28
C GLY A 76 -21.74 -8.95 12.00
N THR A 77 -21.12 -9.15 10.84
CA THR A 77 -21.76 -9.13 9.52
C THR A 77 -21.60 -10.50 8.84
N ASP A 78 -22.48 -11.45 9.18
CA ASP A 78 -22.77 -12.63 8.32
C ASP A 78 -23.49 -12.22 7.01
N GLU A 79 -23.65 -10.92 6.81
CA GLU A 79 -24.07 -10.29 5.58
C GLU A 79 -22.82 -9.59 5.05
N THR A 80 -22.10 -10.23 4.15
CA THR A 80 -21.31 -9.51 3.16
C THR A 80 -22.24 -8.46 2.58
N GLU A 81 -22.16 -7.20 3.03
CA GLU A 81 -22.77 -6.07 2.32
C GLU A 81 -22.18 -6.16 0.92
N GLU A 82 -22.94 -6.74 0.00
CA GLU A 82 -22.47 -7.08 -1.33
C GLU A 82 -22.44 -5.75 -2.07
N TYR A 83 -21.26 -5.15 -2.17
CA TYR A 83 -21.13 -3.88 -2.87
C TYR A 83 -20.97 -4.12 -4.37
N VAL A 84 -21.68 -3.35 -5.17
CA VAL A 84 -21.59 -3.35 -6.64
C VAL A 84 -20.72 -2.19 -7.09
N GLU A 85 -19.67 -2.51 -7.85
CA GLU A 85 -18.78 -1.52 -8.46
C GLU A 85 -19.12 -1.30 -9.94
N VAL A 86 -19.39 -0.06 -10.32
CA VAL A 86 -19.67 0.34 -11.70
C VAL A 86 -18.76 1.50 -12.11
N GLU A 87 -18.17 1.41 -13.30
CA GLU A 87 -17.38 2.51 -13.87
C GLU A 87 -18.30 3.58 -14.47
N CYS A 88 -18.11 4.85 -14.08
CA CYS A 88 -18.85 5.95 -14.66
C CYS A 88 -18.47 6.16 -16.14
N PRO A 89 -19.43 6.21 -17.09
CA PRO A 89 -19.13 6.33 -18.52
C PRO A 89 -18.56 7.70 -18.93
N GLU A 90 -18.72 8.73 -18.10
CA GLU A 90 -18.29 10.11 -18.41
C GLU A 90 -16.95 10.47 -17.77
N CYS A 91 -16.74 10.13 -16.50
CA CYS A 91 -15.52 10.50 -15.76
C CYS A 91 -14.57 9.32 -15.51
N HIS A 92 -14.99 8.09 -15.80
CA HIS A 92 -14.22 6.86 -15.56
C HIS A 92 -13.85 6.60 -14.10
N ASP A 93 -14.51 7.28 -13.16
CA ASP A 93 -14.38 6.96 -11.74
C ASP A 93 -15.27 5.77 -11.38
N THR A 94 -14.75 4.91 -10.49
CA THR A 94 -15.49 3.78 -9.93
C THR A 94 -16.50 4.28 -8.90
N VAL A 95 -17.78 3.99 -9.15
CA VAL A 95 -18.88 4.24 -8.21
C VAL A 95 -19.23 2.93 -7.52
N CYS A 96 -19.34 2.96 -6.21
CA CYS A 96 -19.63 1.80 -5.36
C CYS A 96 -20.94 2.06 -4.60
N PHE A 97 -21.89 1.11 -4.67
CA PHE A 97 -23.18 1.18 -4.02
C PHE A 97 -23.64 -0.20 -3.54
N ASP A 98 -24.64 -0.24 -2.66
CA ASP A 98 -25.15 -1.45 -2.02
C ASP A 98 -25.92 -2.35 -3.02
N ALA A 99 -25.66 -3.66 -3.06
CA ALA A 99 -26.36 -4.60 -3.94
C ALA A 99 -27.85 -4.71 -3.62
N ASP A 100 -28.29 -4.33 -2.42
CA ASP A 100 -29.72 -4.25 -2.10
C ASP A 100 -30.49 -3.35 -3.08
N ILE A 101 -29.81 -2.34 -3.66
CA ILE A 101 -30.37 -1.44 -4.69
C ILE A 101 -30.76 -2.21 -5.96
N LEU A 102 -30.17 -3.38 -6.25
CA LEU A 102 -30.52 -4.22 -7.41
C LEU A 102 -31.84 -4.96 -7.23
N GLU A 103 -32.28 -5.19 -6.00
CA GLU A 103 -33.49 -5.96 -5.70
C GLU A 103 -34.59 -5.10 -5.06
N ASP A 104 -34.36 -3.78 -4.91
CA ASP A 104 -35.35 -2.86 -4.35
C ASP A 104 -36.62 -2.77 -5.22
N ASP A 105 -37.77 -2.74 -4.55
CA ASP A 105 -39.09 -2.60 -5.19
C ASP A 105 -39.28 -1.18 -5.78
N ASP A 106 -38.56 -0.18 -5.26
CA ASP A 106 -38.58 1.20 -5.74
C ASP A 106 -37.51 1.44 -6.85
N VAL A 107 -37.84 2.28 -7.83
CA VAL A 107 -36.89 2.65 -8.89
C VAL A 107 -35.85 3.61 -8.32
N ILE A 108 -34.64 3.11 -8.12
CA ILE A 108 -33.50 3.88 -7.62
C ILE A 108 -32.53 4.16 -8.77
N GLU A 109 -32.13 5.44 -8.90
CA GLU A 109 -31.10 5.89 -9.83
C GLU A 109 -29.81 6.18 -9.05
N VAL A 110 -28.72 5.48 -9.38
CA VAL A 110 -27.40 5.72 -8.80
C VAL A 110 -26.67 6.74 -9.64
N THR A 111 -26.25 7.85 -9.03
CA THR A 111 -25.49 8.93 -9.68
C THR A 111 -24.02 8.92 -9.27
N CYS A 112 -23.14 9.21 -10.21
CA CYS A 112 -21.72 9.39 -9.92
C CYS A 112 -21.48 10.64 -9.06
N PRO A 113 -20.76 10.54 -7.91
CA PRO A 113 -20.49 11.69 -7.05
C PRO A 113 -19.51 12.71 -7.63
N ASN A 114 -18.80 12.38 -8.72
CA ASN A 114 -17.83 13.27 -9.35
C ASN A 114 -18.46 14.14 -10.46
N CYS A 115 -19.43 13.60 -11.22
CA CYS A 115 -20.00 14.29 -12.38
C CYS A 115 -21.53 14.34 -12.42
N ASP A 116 -22.21 13.82 -11.41
CA ASP A 116 -23.67 13.71 -11.28
C ASP A 116 -24.36 12.92 -12.42
N THR A 117 -23.60 12.24 -13.29
CA THR A 117 -24.13 11.36 -14.33
C THR A 117 -24.73 10.10 -13.70
N VAL A 118 -25.92 9.68 -14.16
CA VAL A 118 -26.54 8.41 -13.75
C VAL A 118 -25.71 7.25 -14.28
N VAL A 119 -25.28 6.37 -13.38
CA VAL A 119 -24.43 5.21 -13.69
C VAL A 119 -25.20 3.88 -13.66
N PHE A 120 -26.31 3.80 -12.93
CA PHE A 120 -27.13 2.61 -12.81
C PHE A 120 -28.58 2.96 -12.46
N VAL A 121 -29.54 2.16 -12.93
CA VAL A 121 -30.98 2.28 -12.62
C VAL A 121 -31.54 0.88 -12.41
N ASN A 122 -32.30 0.66 -11.33
CA ASN A 122 -32.88 -0.64 -11.00
C ASN A 122 -34.27 -0.90 -11.63
N ASP A 123 -34.52 -0.47 -12.87
CA ASP A 123 -35.83 -0.76 -13.49
C ASP A 123 -35.87 -2.19 -14.04
N GLN A 124 -36.88 -2.98 -13.64
CA GLN A 124 -37.08 -4.35 -14.14
C GLN A 124 -37.65 -4.40 -15.58
N ASP A 125 -37.61 -3.29 -16.32
CA ASP A 125 -38.10 -3.20 -17.69
C ASP A 125 -36.93 -3.31 -18.69
N PHE A 126 -36.39 -4.53 -18.83
CA PHE A 126 -35.62 -4.91 -20.02
C PHE A 126 -36.54 -4.84 -21.25
N GLU A 127 -36.65 -3.68 -21.90
CA GLU A 127 -37.07 -3.63 -23.30
C GLU A 127 -35.96 -4.24 -24.15
N LEU A 128 -36.15 -5.49 -24.58
CA LEU A 128 -35.39 -6.09 -25.67
C LEU A 128 -35.45 -5.15 -26.87
N VAL A 129 -34.35 -4.46 -27.16
CA VAL A 129 -34.22 -3.72 -28.41
C VAL A 129 -34.11 -4.77 -29.52
N GLU A 130 -35.24 -5.12 -30.14
CA GLU A 130 -35.24 -5.88 -31.39
C GLU A 130 -34.41 -5.09 -32.42
N GLU A 131 -33.39 -5.72 -32.99
CA GLU A 131 -32.53 -5.12 -34.01
C GLU A 131 -33.39 -4.55 -35.15
N PRO A 132 -33.21 -3.28 -35.57
CA PRO A 132 -34.00 -2.74 -36.67
C PRO A 132 -33.52 -3.33 -38.00
N ASP A 133 -34.44 -4.03 -38.67
CA ASP A 133 -34.38 -4.45 -40.08
C ASP A 133 -33.84 -3.32 -40.98
N THR A 134 -32.56 -3.38 -41.36
CA THR A 134 -32.06 -2.64 -42.54
C THR A 134 -31.86 -3.59 -43.70
N LEU A 135 -32.96 -3.81 -44.45
CA LEU A 135 -32.90 -4.21 -45.85
C LEU A 135 -32.34 -3.04 -46.66
N VAL A 136 -31.04 -3.09 -46.99
CA VAL A 136 -30.51 -2.36 -48.13
C VAL A 136 -30.36 -3.35 -49.28
N ALA A 137 -31.37 -3.39 -50.12
CA ALA A 137 -31.26 -3.97 -51.45
C ALA A 137 -30.23 -3.16 -52.23
N ALA A 138 -29.11 -3.77 -52.60
CA ALA A 138 -28.34 -3.31 -53.75
C ALA A 138 -29.03 -3.85 -55.01
N PRO A 139 -29.39 -3.00 -55.99
CA PRO A 139 -29.87 -3.45 -57.29
C PRO A 139 -28.71 -4.00 -58.13
N ASP A 140 -29.02 -5.09 -58.84
CA ASP A 140 -28.54 -5.61 -60.13
C ASP A 140 -27.15 -5.19 -60.66
N ASP A 141 -26.31 -6.18 -61.03
CA ASP A 141 -25.78 -6.25 -62.40
C ASP A 141 -25.11 -7.60 -62.73
N ASP A 142 -25.47 -8.11 -63.91
CA ASP A 142 -25.03 -9.27 -64.70
C ASP A 142 -23.61 -9.85 -64.49
N LEU A 143 -23.53 -11.18 -64.29
CA LEU A 143 -22.95 -12.19 -65.24
C LEU A 143 -22.81 -13.59 -64.60
#